data_AF-A0A318Z6H6-F1
#
_entry.id   AF-A0A318Z6H6-F1
#
_cell.length_a   1.000
_cell.length_b   1.000
_cell.length_c   1.000
_cell.angle_alpha   90.00
_cell.angle_beta   90.00
_cell.angle_gamma   90.00
#
_symmetry.space_group_name_H-M   'P 1'
#
loop_
_entity.id
_entity.type
_entity.pdbx_description
1 polymer ?
#
loop_
_entity_poly.entity_id
_entity_poly.type
_entity_poly.pdbx_seq_one_letter_code
_entity_poly.pdbx_strand_id
1 'polypeptide(L)'
;MIPKTASRTTLDPEVQEFLSSHPTLRLSGRNIFEERRHHVETFSLRAIPSAKQPPTLHVEHTAIDGPHGTIPIRILYPTRPAPTASDTLSPALIYFHGGGYTIGSADDFEAGCRLLASQADLQVYLVEYRLAPEWRYPTQLDEYDCVLDWLRGEGGQARHVDPARIFGGGDSAGGNLTAAMALRRMDRQQRNLEGLLLLYPEARLPFDTPAAGENNSGLYLECNGIFNFAANYLPDGVAPGDRYVSPGMQSVASLKGLPPTRVYTCGFDPLRDVGVEFASKLEEAGNEVAWRHYETLCHGFLQMAPWSEGAMQALKAVARDVRELAEVGKAIDLAS
;
A
#
# COMPACT_ATOMS: atom_id res chain seq x y z
N MET A 1 15.09 4.44 18.09
CA MET A 1 14.24 5.60 17.84
C MET A 1 14.35 5.96 16.37
N ILE A 2 13.24 5.82 15.67
CA ILE A 2 13.05 6.20 14.28
C ILE A 2 13.15 7.74 14.18
N PRO A 3 13.96 8.29 13.25
CA PRO A 3 14.12 9.74 13.10
C PRO A 3 12.82 10.40 12.62
N LYS A 4 12.77 11.74 12.61
CA LYS A 4 11.61 12.47 12.07
C LYS A 4 11.72 12.81 10.58
N THR A 5 12.91 12.67 10.01
CA THR A 5 13.23 12.90 8.60
C THR A 5 14.22 11.84 8.14
N ALA A 6 14.34 11.65 6.83
CA ALA A 6 15.31 10.72 6.25
C ALA A 6 16.13 11.38 5.13
N SER A 7 17.22 10.75 4.72
CA SER A 7 18.15 11.25 3.70
C SER A 7 17.72 10.88 2.27
N ARG A 8 18.46 11.39 1.28
CA ARG A 8 18.56 10.80 -0.05
C ARG A 8 19.99 10.89 -0.51
N THR A 9 20.43 9.98 -1.38
CA THR A 9 21.80 9.97 -1.91
C THR A 9 21.79 10.22 -3.42
N THR A 10 22.07 9.20 -4.21
CA THR A 10 22.03 9.24 -5.67
C THR A 10 20.91 8.33 -6.14
N LEU A 11 20.11 8.81 -7.10
CA LEU A 11 19.01 8.03 -7.65
C LEU A 11 19.56 6.76 -8.29
N ASP A 12 18.90 5.64 -8.05
CA ASP A 12 19.20 4.37 -8.69
C ASP A 12 19.26 4.55 -10.22
N PRO A 13 20.38 4.18 -10.88
CA PRO A 13 20.58 4.49 -12.29
C PRO A 13 19.57 3.79 -13.20
N GLU A 14 19.09 2.59 -12.83
CA GLU A 14 18.09 1.85 -13.63
C GLU A 14 16.70 2.47 -13.46
N VAL A 15 16.36 2.96 -12.26
CA VAL A 15 15.18 3.80 -12.05
C VAL A 15 15.27 5.08 -12.89
N GLN A 16 16.42 5.74 -12.88
CA GLN A 16 16.65 6.96 -13.68
C GLN A 16 16.48 6.68 -15.18
N GLU A 17 17.05 5.58 -15.69
CA GLU A 17 16.92 5.17 -17.09
C GLU A 17 15.45 4.84 -17.44
N PHE A 18 14.76 4.11 -16.58
CA PHE A 18 13.34 3.80 -16.77
C PHE A 18 12.48 5.07 -16.86
N LEU A 19 12.66 6.02 -15.94
CA LEU A 19 11.90 7.28 -15.95
C LEU A 19 12.28 8.17 -17.13
N SER A 20 13.55 8.15 -17.55
CA SER A 20 14.01 8.92 -18.72
C SER A 20 13.44 8.37 -20.03
N SER A 21 13.22 7.05 -20.13
CA SER A 21 12.56 6.41 -21.28
C SER A 21 11.04 6.56 -21.28
N HIS A 22 10.44 6.97 -20.15
CA HIS A 22 9.00 7.23 -20.00
C HIS A 22 8.73 8.66 -19.50
N PRO A 23 9.10 9.70 -20.27
CA PRO A 23 9.08 11.08 -19.78
C PRO A 23 7.67 11.60 -19.40
N THR A 24 6.63 10.97 -19.94
CA THR A 24 5.20 11.25 -19.69
C THR A 24 4.62 10.46 -18.52
N LEU A 25 5.36 9.50 -17.96
CA LEU A 25 4.95 8.72 -16.81
C LEU A 25 5.11 9.56 -15.53
N ARG A 26 4.00 10.14 -15.08
CA ARG A 26 3.95 11.06 -13.95
C ARG A 26 2.68 10.83 -13.13
N LEU A 27 2.80 11.03 -11.83
CA LEU A 27 1.70 11.26 -10.90
C LEU A 27 1.60 12.78 -10.67
N SER A 28 0.91 13.47 -11.57
CA SER A 28 0.74 14.94 -11.53
C SER A 28 -0.68 15.35 -11.13
N GLY A 29 -1.65 14.45 -11.25
CA GLY A 29 -3.06 14.73 -10.95
C GLY A 29 -3.71 15.77 -11.86
N ARG A 30 -3.05 16.20 -12.95
CA ARG A 30 -3.57 17.24 -13.86
C ARG A 30 -4.51 16.67 -14.92
N ASN A 31 -4.16 15.54 -15.51
CA ASN A 31 -4.98 14.84 -16.51
C ASN A 31 -5.14 13.38 -16.10
N ILE A 32 -6.01 13.13 -15.12
CA ILE A 32 -6.16 11.81 -14.49
C ILE A 32 -6.55 10.71 -15.50
N PHE A 33 -7.26 11.02 -16.58
CA PHE A 33 -7.64 10.01 -17.58
C PHE A 33 -6.46 9.57 -18.44
N GLU A 34 -5.62 10.52 -18.83
CA GLU A 34 -4.38 10.24 -19.54
C GLU A 34 -3.40 9.49 -18.63
N GLU A 35 -3.27 9.93 -17.37
CA GLU A 35 -2.45 9.24 -16.38
C GLU A 35 -2.97 7.80 -16.16
N ARG A 36 -4.27 7.57 -15.91
CA ARG A 36 -4.87 6.22 -15.78
C ARG A 36 -4.45 5.31 -16.93
N ARG A 37 -4.65 5.76 -18.18
CA ARG A 37 -4.30 4.97 -19.36
C ARG A 37 -2.79 4.68 -19.42
N HIS A 38 -1.96 5.71 -19.22
CA HIS A 38 -0.52 5.59 -19.39
C HIS A 38 0.12 4.68 -18.33
N HIS A 39 -0.42 4.65 -17.12
CA HIS A 39 0.01 3.72 -16.08
C HIS A 39 -0.31 2.27 -16.46
N VAL A 40 -1.50 1.99 -16.98
CA VAL A 40 -1.86 0.63 -17.47
C VAL A 40 -0.98 0.20 -18.64
N GLU A 41 -0.72 1.10 -19.59
CA GLU A 41 0.16 0.83 -20.74
C GLU A 41 1.62 0.57 -20.33
N THR A 42 2.04 1.02 -19.14
CA THR A 42 3.43 0.93 -18.69
C THR A 42 3.63 -0.17 -17.65
N PHE A 43 2.76 -0.25 -16.64
CA PHE A 43 2.94 -1.07 -15.45
C PHE A 43 2.10 -2.36 -15.45
N SER A 44 1.12 -2.49 -16.34
CA SER A 44 0.35 -3.73 -16.39
C SER A 44 1.24 -4.94 -16.64
N LEU A 45 0.85 -6.10 -16.10
CA LEU A 45 1.60 -7.35 -16.27
C LEU A 45 1.90 -7.66 -17.75
N ARG A 46 0.99 -7.28 -18.66
CA ARG A 46 1.13 -7.47 -20.11
C ARG A 46 2.12 -6.51 -20.78
N ALA A 47 2.33 -5.32 -20.20
CA ALA A 47 3.30 -4.34 -20.67
C ALA A 47 4.74 -4.72 -20.29
N ILE A 48 4.91 -5.48 -19.21
CA ILE A 48 6.22 -5.95 -18.75
C ILE A 48 6.77 -7.01 -19.73
N PRO A 49 8.02 -6.86 -20.23
CA PRO A 49 8.65 -7.87 -21.07
C PRO A 49 8.65 -9.24 -20.40
N SER A 50 8.35 -10.32 -21.14
CA SER A 50 8.20 -11.67 -20.57
C SER A 50 9.38 -12.13 -19.72
N ALA A 51 10.61 -11.74 -20.08
CA ALA A 51 11.83 -12.06 -19.32
C ALA A 51 11.92 -11.36 -17.93
N LYS A 52 11.12 -10.31 -17.71
CA LYS A 52 11.07 -9.50 -16.49
C LYS A 52 9.79 -9.73 -15.69
N GLN A 53 8.87 -10.57 -16.17
CA GLN A 53 7.61 -10.84 -15.49
C GLN A 53 7.86 -11.64 -14.19
N PRO A 54 7.07 -11.37 -13.14
CA PRO A 54 7.14 -12.12 -11.88
C PRO A 54 6.65 -13.57 -12.04
N PRO A 55 6.78 -14.41 -11.00
CA PRO A 55 6.30 -15.79 -11.04
C PRO A 55 4.83 -15.91 -11.46
N THR A 56 4.54 -16.92 -12.28
CA THR A 56 3.16 -17.32 -12.58
C THR A 56 2.54 -17.93 -11.33
N LEU A 57 1.44 -17.32 -10.88
CA LEU A 57 0.62 -17.75 -9.74
C LEU A 57 -0.76 -18.16 -10.20
N HIS A 58 -1.44 -18.98 -9.40
CA HIS A 58 -2.89 -19.13 -9.50
C HIS A 58 -3.54 -17.79 -9.12
N VAL A 59 -4.43 -17.32 -9.99
CA VAL A 59 -5.19 -16.09 -9.80
C VAL A 59 -6.67 -16.40 -9.89
N GLU A 60 -7.41 -15.95 -8.88
CA GLU A 60 -8.86 -15.98 -8.88
C GLU A 60 -9.40 -14.55 -9.04
N HIS A 61 -10.39 -14.39 -9.91
CA HIS A 61 -11.15 -13.15 -10.03
C HIS A 61 -12.49 -13.36 -9.34
N THR A 62 -12.77 -12.52 -8.36
CA THR A 62 -14.05 -12.53 -7.64
C THR A 62 -14.55 -11.11 -7.46
N ALA A 63 -15.75 -10.97 -6.91
CA ALA A 63 -16.29 -9.68 -6.54
C ALA A 63 -17.23 -9.85 -5.35
N ILE A 64 -17.36 -8.80 -4.55
CA ILE A 64 -18.25 -8.77 -3.39
C ILE A 64 -19.25 -7.63 -3.51
N ASP A 65 -20.41 -7.78 -2.89
CA ASP A 65 -21.38 -6.71 -2.77
C ASP A 65 -20.92 -5.71 -1.71
N GLY A 66 -20.40 -4.57 -2.17
CA GLY A 66 -19.93 -3.49 -1.33
C GLY A 66 -21.01 -2.45 -0.98
N PRO A 67 -20.73 -1.58 0.01
CA PRO A 67 -21.68 -0.54 0.45
C PRO A 67 -22.00 0.48 -0.65
N HIS A 68 -21.14 0.62 -1.65
CA HIS A 68 -21.29 1.56 -2.76
C HIS A 68 -21.53 0.86 -4.11
N GLY A 69 -21.78 -0.46 -4.07
CA GLY A 69 -21.92 -1.37 -5.21
C GLY A 69 -20.82 -2.43 -5.24
N THR A 70 -20.76 -3.21 -6.32
CA THR A 70 -19.80 -4.32 -6.45
C THR A 70 -18.34 -3.85 -6.33
N ILE A 71 -17.53 -4.60 -5.57
CA ILE A 71 -16.08 -4.41 -5.41
C ILE A 71 -15.37 -5.60 -6.04
N PRO A 72 -14.70 -5.44 -7.20
CA PRO A 72 -13.89 -6.50 -7.78
C PRO A 72 -12.63 -6.75 -6.96
N ILE A 73 -12.26 -8.02 -6.82
CA ILE A 73 -11.06 -8.43 -6.09
C ILE A 73 -10.30 -9.48 -6.92
N ARG A 74 -9.00 -9.28 -7.07
CA ARG A 74 -8.08 -10.24 -7.67
C ARG A 74 -7.27 -10.90 -6.58
N ILE A 75 -7.38 -12.22 -6.46
CA ILE A 75 -6.74 -12.99 -5.41
C ILE A 75 -5.54 -13.71 -6.00
N LEU A 76 -4.36 -13.40 -5.48
CA LEU A 76 -3.09 -13.98 -5.89
C LEU A 76 -2.69 -15.02 -4.84
N TYR A 77 -2.64 -16.28 -5.26
CA TYR A 77 -2.27 -17.38 -4.38
C TYR A 77 -0.76 -17.63 -4.39
N PRO A 78 -0.13 -17.87 -3.23
CA PRO A 78 1.29 -18.22 -3.16
C PRO A 78 1.57 -19.52 -3.92
N THR A 79 2.84 -19.76 -4.30
CA THR A 79 3.26 -20.91 -5.14
C THR A 79 3.12 -22.29 -4.49
N ARG A 80 2.63 -22.37 -3.25
CA ARG A 80 2.31 -23.66 -2.62
C ARG A 80 1.08 -24.30 -3.28
N PRO A 81 0.99 -25.64 -3.36
CA PRO A 81 -0.21 -26.31 -3.84
C PRO A 81 -1.43 -25.77 -3.11
N ALA A 82 -2.56 -25.59 -3.81
CA ALA A 82 -3.83 -25.25 -3.17
C ALA A 82 -4.03 -26.15 -1.95
N PRO A 83 -4.50 -25.62 -0.80
CA PRO A 83 -4.61 -26.39 0.43
C PRO A 83 -5.32 -27.71 0.13
N THR A 84 -4.63 -28.83 0.33
CA THR A 84 -5.33 -30.11 0.41
C THR A 84 -6.20 -30.08 1.66
N ALA A 85 -7.22 -30.94 1.75
CA ALA A 85 -8.16 -31.02 2.88
C ALA A 85 -7.53 -31.29 4.27
N SER A 86 -6.20 -31.21 4.37
CA SER A 86 -5.34 -31.30 5.55
C SER A 86 -4.79 -29.90 5.90
N ASP A 87 -5.56 -29.15 6.69
CA ASP A 87 -5.14 -28.26 7.79
C ASP A 87 -3.94 -27.29 7.62
N THR A 88 -3.92 -26.41 6.61
CA THR A 88 -3.19 -25.14 6.82
C THR A 88 -3.96 -23.93 6.34
N LEU A 89 -4.59 -23.23 7.30
CA LEU A 89 -5.09 -21.88 7.10
C LEU A 89 -3.96 -20.96 6.60
N SER A 90 -4.28 -20.08 5.67
CA SER A 90 -3.35 -19.17 5.00
C SER A 90 -3.44 -17.77 5.62
N PRO A 91 -2.31 -17.10 5.88
CA PRO A 91 -2.34 -15.66 6.08
C PRO A 91 -2.83 -14.97 4.80
N ALA A 92 -3.44 -13.79 4.98
CA ALA A 92 -3.94 -12.97 3.89
C ALA A 92 -3.51 -11.50 4.04
N LEU A 93 -3.24 -10.86 2.91
CA LEU A 93 -2.94 -9.43 2.81
C LEU A 93 -3.99 -8.76 1.94
N ILE A 94 -4.79 -7.88 2.53
CA ILE A 94 -5.68 -6.97 1.78
C ILE A 94 -4.81 -5.84 1.25
N TYR A 95 -4.71 -5.72 -0.09
CA TYR A 95 -3.87 -4.72 -0.73
C TYR A 95 -4.72 -3.68 -1.47
N PHE A 96 -4.67 -2.43 -0.99
CA PHE A 96 -5.21 -1.28 -1.71
C PHE A 96 -4.07 -0.58 -2.44
N HIS A 97 -4.22 -0.38 -3.73
CA HIS A 97 -3.19 0.21 -4.56
C HIS A 97 -3.02 1.72 -4.37
N GLY A 98 -1.82 2.24 -4.65
CA GLY A 98 -1.55 3.67 -4.74
C GLY A 98 -2.13 4.33 -5.99
N GLY A 99 -1.75 5.59 -6.23
CA GLY A 99 -2.27 6.40 -7.35
C GLY A 99 -3.14 7.58 -6.90
N GLY A 100 -2.85 8.14 -5.73
CA GLY A 100 -3.50 9.37 -5.24
C GLY A 100 -5.02 9.27 -5.22
N TYR A 101 -5.58 8.10 -4.88
CA TYR A 101 -7.02 7.79 -4.84
C TYR A 101 -7.77 7.96 -6.17
N THR A 102 -7.09 8.39 -7.23
CA THR A 102 -7.71 8.85 -8.47
C THR A 102 -7.27 8.05 -9.68
N ILE A 103 -6.11 7.38 -9.61
CA ILE A 103 -5.58 6.52 -10.66
C ILE A 103 -5.09 5.19 -10.07
N GLY A 104 -4.69 4.27 -10.95
CA GLY A 104 -4.28 2.92 -10.58
C GLY A 104 -5.38 1.90 -10.83
N SER A 105 -4.98 0.64 -10.92
CA SER A 105 -5.84 -0.53 -11.08
C SER A 105 -5.13 -1.78 -10.60
N ALA A 106 -5.84 -2.88 -10.37
CA ALA A 106 -5.17 -4.14 -10.01
C ALA A 106 -4.15 -4.57 -11.08
N ASP A 107 -4.34 -4.21 -12.36
CA ASP A 107 -3.40 -4.54 -13.43
C ASP A 107 -2.03 -3.89 -13.21
N ASP A 108 -1.98 -2.62 -12.75
CA ASP A 108 -0.75 -1.84 -12.57
C ASP A 108 0.11 -2.35 -11.41
N PHE A 109 -0.54 -3.00 -10.44
CA PHE A 109 0.08 -3.43 -9.18
C PHE A 109 0.24 -4.95 -9.09
N GLU A 110 -0.35 -5.71 -10.01
CA GLU A 110 -0.32 -7.17 -9.99
C GLU A 110 1.12 -7.70 -10.00
N ALA A 111 2.04 -7.07 -10.73
CA ALA A 111 3.39 -7.59 -10.84
C ALA A 111 4.13 -7.59 -9.49
N GLY A 112 4.05 -6.48 -8.75
CA GLY A 112 4.60 -6.36 -7.41
C GLY A 112 3.87 -7.25 -6.40
N CYS A 113 2.53 -7.33 -6.51
CA CYS A 113 1.71 -8.16 -5.64
C CYS A 113 1.94 -9.67 -5.84
N ARG A 114 2.28 -10.12 -7.05
CA ARG A 114 2.71 -11.51 -7.31
C ARG A 114 4.02 -11.83 -6.60
N LEU A 115 4.97 -10.90 -6.57
CA LEU A 115 6.20 -11.08 -5.81
C LEU A 115 5.92 -11.13 -4.31
N LEU A 116 5.06 -10.26 -3.78
CA LEU A 116 4.64 -10.33 -2.38
C LEU A 116 3.98 -11.68 -2.06
N ALA A 117 2.97 -12.10 -2.82
CA ALA A 117 2.28 -13.37 -2.61
C ALA A 117 3.27 -14.56 -2.62
N SER A 118 4.15 -14.62 -3.62
CA SER A 118 5.11 -15.72 -3.77
C SER A 118 6.18 -15.73 -2.69
N GLN A 119 6.77 -14.58 -2.35
CA GLN A 119 7.93 -14.51 -1.44
C GLN A 119 7.52 -14.45 0.03
N ALA A 120 6.35 -13.87 0.33
CA ALA A 120 5.81 -13.81 1.69
C ALA A 120 4.96 -15.03 2.07
N ASP A 121 4.70 -15.94 1.12
CA ASP A 121 3.89 -17.15 1.29
C ASP A 121 2.50 -16.89 1.87
N LEU A 122 1.79 -15.90 1.29
CA LEU A 122 0.45 -15.50 1.72
C LEU A 122 -0.46 -15.19 0.53
N GLN A 123 -1.77 -15.22 0.77
CA GLN A 123 -2.75 -14.82 -0.24
C GLN A 123 -2.84 -13.28 -0.30
N VAL A 124 -2.67 -12.68 -1.48
CA VAL A 124 -2.86 -11.23 -1.65
C VAL A 124 -4.22 -10.98 -2.30
N TYR A 125 -5.03 -10.16 -1.64
CA TYR A 125 -6.35 -9.72 -2.08
C TYR A 125 -6.20 -8.29 -2.64
N LEU A 126 -5.93 -8.19 -3.94
CA LEU A 126 -5.76 -6.91 -4.63
C LEU A 126 -7.13 -6.34 -4.98
N VAL A 127 -7.48 -5.21 -4.34
CA VAL A 127 -8.82 -4.63 -4.37
C VAL A 127 -8.92 -3.54 -5.44
N GLU A 128 -9.89 -3.66 -6.34
CA GLU A 128 -10.27 -2.63 -7.31
C GLU A 128 -11.28 -1.68 -6.67
N TYR A 129 -10.79 -0.78 -5.82
CA TYR A 129 -11.63 0.18 -5.11
C TYR A 129 -12.04 1.35 -5.99
N ARG A 130 -13.13 2.03 -5.64
CA ARG A 130 -13.66 3.17 -6.40
C ARG A 130 -12.71 4.37 -6.35
N LEU A 131 -12.48 5.01 -7.49
CA LEU A 131 -11.56 6.14 -7.60
C LEU A 131 -12.27 7.49 -7.58
N ALA A 132 -11.57 8.49 -7.05
CA ALA A 132 -11.91 9.89 -7.17
C ALA A 132 -11.55 10.44 -8.57
N PRO A 133 -12.21 11.51 -9.02
CA PRO A 133 -13.23 12.31 -8.34
C PRO A 133 -14.64 11.72 -8.43
N GLU A 134 -14.85 10.62 -9.17
CA GLU A 134 -16.17 9.99 -9.32
C GLU A 134 -16.73 9.50 -7.98
N TRP A 135 -15.84 9.01 -7.12
CA TRP A 135 -16.15 8.58 -5.76
C TRP A 135 -15.15 9.18 -4.79
N ARG A 136 -15.63 9.99 -3.86
CA ARG A 136 -14.78 10.74 -2.93
C ARG A 136 -14.75 10.09 -1.55
N TYR A 137 -13.83 10.55 -0.69
CA TYR A 137 -13.81 10.17 0.71
C TYR A 137 -15.22 10.30 1.35
N PRO A 138 -15.71 9.32 2.14
CA PRO A 138 -15.00 8.14 2.65
C PRO A 138 -15.25 6.83 1.86
N THR A 139 -15.73 6.87 0.62
CA THR A 139 -16.14 5.66 -0.15
C THR A 139 -15.09 4.55 -0.12
N GLN A 140 -13.83 4.87 -0.40
CA GLN A 140 -12.72 3.91 -0.46
C GLN A 140 -12.47 3.25 0.89
N LEU A 141 -12.60 4.02 1.97
CA LEU A 141 -12.44 3.50 3.31
C LEU A 141 -13.60 2.56 3.64
N ASP A 142 -14.86 2.90 3.30
CA ASP A 142 -16.01 2.01 3.49
C ASP A 142 -15.85 0.68 2.74
N GLU A 143 -15.30 0.70 1.52
CA GLU A 143 -14.97 -0.51 0.76
C GLU A 143 -13.88 -1.33 1.45
N TYR A 144 -12.86 -0.69 2.03
CA TYR A 144 -11.85 -1.37 2.84
C TYR A 144 -12.49 -2.08 4.05
N ASP A 145 -13.45 -1.45 4.73
CA ASP A 145 -14.19 -2.10 5.84
C ASP A 145 -14.85 -3.38 5.37
N CYS A 146 -15.57 -3.27 4.25
CA CYS A 146 -16.39 -4.33 3.69
C CYS A 146 -15.51 -5.53 3.29
N VAL A 147 -14.38 -5.28 2.62
CA VAL A 147 -13.43 -6.33 2.25
C VAL A 147 -12.85 -7.02 3.49
N LEU A 148 -12.50 -6.27 4.53
CA LEU A 148 -11.97 -6.84 5.78
C LEU A 148 -13.01 -7.72 6.49
N ASP A 149 -14.25 -7.27 6.60
CA ASP A 149 -15.32 -8.05 7.24
C ASP A 149 -15.70 -9.29 6.42
N TRP A 150 -15.76 -9.16 5.09
CA TRP A 150 -15.98 -10.29 4.19
C TRP A 150 -14.88 -11.34 4.30
N LEU A 151 -13.61 -10.91 4.34
CA LEU A 151 -12.46 -11.80 4.45
C LEU A 151 -12.39 -12.51 5.79
N ARG A 152 -12.93 -11.92 6.86
CA ARG A 152 -13.10 -12.57 8.16
C ARG A 152 -14.25 -13.56 8.22
N GLY A 153 -15.23 -13.40 7.34
CA GLY A 153 -16.41 -14.25 7.27
C GLY A 153 -16.31 -15.28 6.15
N GLU A 154 -17.37 -15.38 5.37
CA GLU A 154 -17.55 -16.39 4.32
C GLU A 154 -16.45 -16.35 3.24
N GLY A 155 -15.93 -15.16 2.93
CA GLY A 155 -14.92 -14.96 1.89
C GLY A 155 -13.61 -15.65 2.21
N GLY A 156 -13.14 -15.49 3.45
CA GLY A 156 -11.95 -16.16 3.95
C GLY A 156 -12.18 -17.63 4.22
N GLN A 157 -13.34 -18.00 4.79
CA GLN A 157 -13.68 -19.40 5.04
C GLN A 157 -13.64 -20.24 3.75
N ALA A 158 -14.20 -19.73 2.65
CA ALA A 158 -14.20 -20.40 1.35
C ALA A 158 -12.80 -20.57 0.75
N ARG A 159 -11.81 -19.79 1.22
CA ARG A 159 -10.44 -19.74 0.69
C ARG A 159 -9.38 -20.16 1.71
N HIS A 160 -9.82 -20.77 2.82
CA HIS A 160 -8.96 -21.21 3.91
C HIS A 160 -8.06 -20.09 4.47
N VAL A 161 -8.57 -18.87 4.54
CA VAL A 161 -7.88 -17.75 5.21
C VAL A 161 -7.97 -17.92 6.72
N ASP A 162 -6.86 -17.67 7.38
CA ASP A 162 -6.81 -17.58 8.84
C ASP A 162 -7.36 -16.23 9.31
N PRO A 163 -8.50 -16.19 10.02
CA PRO A 163 -9.08 -14.92 10.50
C PRO A 163 -8.21 -14.20 11.53
N ALA A 164 -7.21 -14.89 12.12
CA ALA A 164 -6.22 -14.32 13.03
C ALA A 164 -4.92 -13.90 12.33
N ARG A 165 -4.83 -14.00 11.00
CA ARG A 165 -3.67 -13.55 10.21
C ARG A 165 -4.10 -12.80 8.95
N ILE A 166 -4.96 -11.79 9.15
CA ILE A 166 -5.38 -10.85 8.10
C ILE A 166 -4.65 -9.52 8.29
N PHE A 167 -3.76 -9.22 7.34
CA PHE A 167 -2.95 -8.02 7.29
C PHE A 167 -3.53 -7.02 6.29
N GLY A 168 -3.28 -5.73 6.51
CA GLY A 168 -3.60 -4.70 5.53
C GLY A 168 -2.33 -4.12 4.95
N GLY A 169 -2.36 -3.78 3.67
CA GLY A 169 -1.25 -3.13 3.03
C GLY A 169 -1.66 -2.28 1.86
N GLY A 170 -0.73 -1.45 1.46
CA GLY A 170 -0.88 -0.59 0.31
C GLY A 170 0.31 0.34 0.18
N ASP A 171 0.39 0.96 -0.98
CA ASP A 171 1.44 1.91 -1.30
C ASP A 171 0.86 3.31 -1.49
N SER A 172 1.62 4.35 -1.14
CA SER A 172 1.18 5.74 -1.35
C SER A 172 -0.20 6.02 -0.71
N ALA A 173 -1.19 6.42 -1.50
CA ALA A 173 -2.59 6.56 -1.11
C ALA A 173 -3.21 5.27 -0.54
N GLY A 174 -2.85 4.09 -1.06
CA GLY A 174 -3.26 2.81 -0.50
C GLY A 174 -2.69 2.58 0.90
N GLY A 175 -1.43 2.97 1.13
CA GLY A 175 -0.81 2.97 2.45
C GLY A 175 -1.50 3.94 3.42
N ASN A 176 -1.96 5.10 2.94
CA ASN A 176 -2.82 5.99 3.72
C ASN A 176 -4.15 5.32 4.10
N LEU A 177 -4.85 4.70 3.13
CA LEU A 177 -6.12 3.99 3.39
C LEU A 177 -5.94 2.88 4.42
N THR A 178 -4.84 2.12 4.36
CA THR A 178 -4.52 1.08 5.35
C THR A 178 -4.33 1.69 6.76
N ALA A 179 -3.60 2.80 6.88
CA ALA A 179 -3.40 3.47 8.17
C ALA A 179 -4.72 4.08 8.71
N ALA A 180 -5.51 4.70 7.84
CA ALA A 180 -6.83 5.26 8.16
C ALA A 180 -7.81 4.17 8.61
N MET A 181 -7.79 3.00 7.95
CA MET A 181 -8.57 1.83 8.31
C MET A 181 -8.23 1.37 9.74
N ALA A 182 -6.95 1.29 10.06
CA ALA A 182 -6.52 0.88 11.39
C ALA A 182 -7.03 1.85 12.48
N LEU A 183 -6.99 3.16 12.23
CA LEU A 183 -7.59 4.16 13.12
C LEU A 183 -9.11 3.98 13.23
N ARG A 184 -9.81 3.76 12.11
CA ARG A 184 -11.26 3.60 12.10
C ARG A 184 -11.72 2.37 12.88
N ARG A 185 -11.06 1.21 12.74
CA ARG A 185 -11.39 0.01 13.56
C ARG A 185 -11.16 0.27 15.04
N MET A 186 -10.05 0.92 15.38
CA MET A 186 -9.72 1.25 16.77
C MET A 186 -10.79 2.17 17.39
N ASP A 187 -11.16 3.26 16.72
CA ASP A 187 -12.16 4.20 17.23
C ASP A 187 -13.56 3.56 17.33
N ARG A 188 -13.90 2.64 16.41
CA ARG A 188 -15.15 1.87 16.43
C ARG A 188 -15.12 0.68 17.40
N GLN A 189 -14.01 0.43 18.09
CA GLN A 189 -13.82 -0.73 18.98
C GLN A 189 -14.09 -2.08 18.28
N GLN A 190 -13.76 -2.15 16.99
CA GLN A 190 -13.88 -3.36 16.18
C GLN A 190 -12.53 -4.06 16.08
N ARG A 191 -12.53 -5.38 15.84
CA ARG A 191 -11.28 -6.13 15.63
C ARG A 191 -10.47 -5.47 14.51
N ASN A 192 -9.21 -5.18 14.77
CA ASN A 192 -8.34 -4.49 13.82
C ASN A 192 -7.57 -5.47 12.93
N LEU A 193 -6.92 -5.00 11.87
CA LEU A 193 -5.94 -5.78 11.11
C LEU A 193 -4.84 -6.31 12.04
N GLU A 194 -4.26 -7.45 11.70
CA GLU A 194 -3.23 -8.10 12.53
C GLU A 194 -1.83 -7.50 12.28
N GLY A 195 -1.71 -6.62 11.28
CA GLY A 195 -0.54 -5.81 11.02
C GLY A 195 -0.69 -4.98 9.74
N LEU A 196 0.12 -3.92 9.62
CA LEU A 196 0.05 -2.93 8.55
C LEU A 196 1.33 -2.91 7.72
N LEU A 197 1.20 -3.03 6.40
CA LEU A 197 2.28 -2.89 5.42
C LEU A 197 2.13 -1.57 4.67
N LEU A 198 2.94 -0.57 5.01
CA LEU A 198 2.82 0.79 4.48
C LEU A 198 4.02 1.13 3.58
N LEU A 199 3.85 0.98 2.26
CA LEU A 199 4.90 1.34 1.29
C LEU A 199 4.80 2.83 0.95
N TYR A 200 5.83 3.61 1.31
CA TYR A 200 5.93 5.05 1.07
C TYR A 200 4.59 5.79 1.25
N PRO A 201 3.94 5.65 2.42
CA PRO A 201 2.55 6.04 2.60
C PRO A 201 2.38 7.56 2.57
N GLU A 202 1.28 8.03 2.01
CA GLU A 202 0.82 9.40 2.17
C GLU A 202 0.18 9.60 3.56
N ALA A 203 0.96 9.51 4.64
CA ALA A 203 0.39 9.57 6.00
C ALA A 203 -0.33 10.91 6.29
N ARG A 204 0.08 11.99 5.62
CA ARG A 204 -0.56 13.32 5.60
C ARG A 204 -0.07 14.09 4.38
N LEU A 205 -0.74 15.19 4.04
CA LEU A 205 -0.23 16.12 3.03
C LEU A 205 1.14 16.69 3.44
N PRO A 206 2.14 16.76 2.54
CA PRO A 206 3.51 17.12 2.88
C PRO A 206 3.80 18.63 2.69
N PHE A 207 2.89 19.50 3.13
CA PHE A 207 2.99 20.96 2.88
C PHE A 207 4.18 21.66 3.58
N ASP A 208 4.80 21.02 4.56
CA ASP A 208 5.80 21.61 5.47
C ASP A 208 7.07 20.76 5.64
N THR A 209 7.35 19.81 4.73
CA THR A 209 8.50 18.91 4.88
C THR A 209 9.68 19.28 3.99
N PRO A 210 10.94 19.04 4.44
CA PRO A 210 12.12 19.16 3.58
C PRO A 210 12.02 18.30 2.32
N ALA A 211 11.58 17.05 2.44
CA ALA A 211 11.38 16.13 1.31
C ALA A 211 10.47 16.71 0.21
N ALA A 212 9.39 17.42 0.58
CA ALA A 212 8.49 18.04 -0.39
C ALA A 212 9.19 19.13 -1.22
N GLY A 213 10.12 19.87 -0.61
CA GLY A 213 10.96 20.83 -1.31
C GLY A 213 12.06 20.18 -2.15
N GLU A 214 12.75 19.18 -1.59
CA GLU A 214 13.86 18.47 -2.24
C GLU A 214 13.43 17.66 -3.47
N ASN A 215 12.22 17.10 -3.44
CA ASN A 215 11.66 16.20 -4.45
C ASN A 215 10.49 16.85 -5.21
N ASN A 216 10.45 18.17 -5.31
CA ASN A 216 9.25 18.88 -5.77
C ASN A 216 8.85 18.61 -7.24
N SER A 217 9.77 18.16 -8.09
CA SER A 217 9.57 17.97 -9.53
C SER A 217 10.62 17.04 -10.14
N GLY A 218 10.37 16.58 -11.38
CA GLY A 218 11.36 15.91 -12.22
C GLY A 218 11.36 14.39 -12.14
N LEU A 219 10.67 13.78 -11.18
CA LEU A 219 10.52 12.33 -11.05
C LEU A 219 9.07 11.89 -11.27
N TYR A 220 8.79 10.62 -10.97
CA TYR A 220 7.48 10.02 -11.14
C TYR A 220 6.39 10.74 -10.34
N LEU A 221 6.56 10.92 -9.02
CA LEU A 221 5.63 11.69 -8.19
C LEU A 221 6.02 13.17 -8.15
N GLU A 222 5.10 14.04 -8.58
CA GLU A 222 5.23 15.48 -8.42
C GLU A 222 4.57 15.93 -7.10
N CYS A 223 5.24 16.81 -6.35
CA CYS A 223 4.67 17.32 -5.09
C CYS A 223 3.35 18.06 -5.32
N ASN A 224 3.24 18.84 -6.42
CA ASN A 224 1.99 19.47 -6.83
C ASN A 224 0.89 18.44 -7.17
N GLY A 225 1.27 17.24 -7.61
CA GLY A 225 0.32 16.18 -7.91
C GLY A 225 -0.43 15.68 -6.68
N ILE A 226 0.25 15.60 -5.53
CA ILE A 226 -0.36 15.22 -4.24
C ILE A 226 -1.54 16.16 -3.91
N PHE A 227 -1.38 17.47 -4.12
CA PHE A 227 -2.45 18.43 -3.85
C PHE A 227 -3.60 18.34 -4.86
N ASN A 228 -3.32 18.03 -6.13
CA ASN A 228 -4.37 17.79 -7.12
C ASN A 228 -5.17 16.51 -6.79
N PHE A 229 -4.49 15.46 -6.34
CA PHE A 229 -5.13 14.23 -5.87
C PHE A 229 -6.02 14.48 -4.66
N ALA A 230 -5.53 15.21 -3.67
CA ALA A 230 -6.31 15.61 -2.50
C ALA A 230 -7.56 16.42 -2.88
N ALA A 231 -7.44 17.35 -3.83
CA ALA A 231 -8.57 18.15 -4.32
C ALA A 231 -9.65 17.31 -5.04
N ASN A 232 -9.25 16.22 -5.71
CA ASN A 232 -10.20 15.29 -6.32
C ASN A 232 -10.84 14.36 -5.29
N TYR A 233 -10.08 13.95 -4.27
CA TYR A 233 -10.45 12.95 -3.27
C TYR A 233 -11.34 13.52 -2.16
N LEU A 234 -11.09 14.74 -1.69
CA LEU A 234 -11.79 15.32 -0.56
C LEU A 234 -13.11 16.01 -0.97
N PRO A 235 -14.25 15.67 -0.36
CA PRO A 235 -15.47 16.46 -0.48
C PRO A 235 -15.33 17.84 0.17
N ASP A 236 -16.16 18.77 -0.28
CA ASP A 236 -16.29 20.09 0.35
C ASP A 236 -16.67 19.94 1.84
N GLY A 237 -15.97 20.67 2.70
CA GLY A 237 -16.22 20.68 4.15
C GLY A 237 -15.47 19.61 4.95
N VAL A 238 -14.78 18.67 4.30
CA VAL A 238 -13.86 17.74 4.98
C VAL A 238 -12.51 18.42 5.16
N ALA A 239 -12.05 18.53 6.42
CA ALA A 239 -10.75 19.12 6.71
C ALA A 239 -9.62 18.19 6.24
N PRO A 240 -8.54 18.70 5.61
CA PRO A 240 -7.37 17.88 5.27
C PRO A 240 -6.72 17.20 6.47
N GLY A 241 -6.87 17.77 7.68
CA GLY A 241 -6.42 17.19 8.94
C GLY A 241 -7.40 16.20 9.58
N ASP A 242 -8.50 15.87 8.91
CA ASP A 242 -9.43 14.84 9.38
C ASP A 242 -8.69 13.54 9.70
N ARG A 243 -9.15 12.86 10.74
CA ARG A 243 -8.47 11.72 11.35
C ARG A 243 -8.21 10.57 10.38
N TYR A 244 -9.14 10.33 9.45
CA TYR A 244 -9.02 9.26 8.48
C TYR A 244 -8.56 9.74 7.10
N VAL A 245 -8.30 11.04 6.95
CA VAL A 245 -7.64 11.63 5.78
C VAL A 245 -6.13 11.72 6.03
N SER A 246 -5.73 12.23 7.20
CA SER A 246 -4.33 12.40 7.59
C SER A 246 -4.01 11.68 8.92
N PRO A 247 -3.87 10.34 8.90
CA PRO A 247 -3.41 9.55 10.05
C PRO A 247 -2.12 10.10 10.68
N GLY A 248 -1.21 10.61 9.85
CA GLY A 248 0.05 11.22 10.22
C GLY A 248 -0.07 12.51 11.03
N MET A 249 -1.21 13.20 10.99
CA MET A 249 -1.44 14.42 11.79
C MET A 249 -1.93 14.13 13.22
N GLN A 250 -2.32 12.89 13.53
CA GLN A 250 -2.92 12.55 14.83
C GLN A 250 -1.90 12.56 15.96
N SER A 251 -2.31 12.86 17.18
CA SER A 251 -1.39 12.90 18.33
C SER A 251 -0.80 11.52 18.63
N VAL A 252 0.41 11.46 19.22
CA VAL A 252 1.06 10.21 19.65
C VAL A 252 0.12 9.37 20.53
N ALA A 253 -0.55 10.00 21.50
CA ALA A 253 -1.51 9.32 22.36
C ALA A 253 -2.68 8.71 21.58
N SER A 254 -3.14 9.38 20.52
CA SER A 254 -4.23 8.92 19.66
C SER A 254 -3.85 7.81 18.69
N LEU A 255 -2.56 7.48 18.57
CA LEU A 255 -2.02 6.40 17.74
C LEU A 255 -1.68 5.14 18.54
N LYS A 256 -1.78 5.18 19.87
CA LYS A 256 -1.45 4.05 20.74
C LYS A 256 -2.45 2.91 20.56
N GLY A 257 -1.93 1.69 20.40
CA GLY A 257 -2.75 0.47 20.23
C GLY A 257 -3.06 0.14 18.77
N LEU A 258 -2.38 0.79 17.82
CA LEU A 258 -2.45 0.39 16.42
C LEU A 258 -1.68 -0.93 16.18
N PRO A 259 -2.06 -1.71 15.16
CA PRO A 259 -1.42 -2.99 14.89
C PRO A 259 0.08 -2.86 14.59
N PRO A 260 0.86 -3.96 14.74
CA PRO A 260 2.26 -3.99 14.32
C PRO A 260 2.43 -3.47 12.89
N THR A 261 3.32 -2.50 12.71
CA THR A 261 3.41 -1.73 11.46
C THR A 261 4.80 -1.85 10.85
N ARG A 262 4.85 -2.07 9.53
CA ARG A 262 6.06 -2.03 8.71
C ARG A 262 5.96 -0.83 7.77
N VAL A 263 6.86 0.14 7.90
CA VAL A 263 6.87 1.37 7.10
C VAL A 263 8.10 1.40 6.21
N TYR A 264 7.90 1.65 4.92
CA TYR A 264 8.97 1.77 3.94
C TYR A 264 8.96 3.17 3.36
N THR A 265 10.12 3.78 3.18
CA THR A 265 10.24 5.14 2.63
C THR A 265 11.36 5.22 1.60
N CYS A 266 11.29 6.21 0.72
CA CYS A 266 12.21 6.38 -0.40
C CYS A 266 12.91 7.72 -0.31
N GLY A 267 14.20 7.79 -0.68
CA GLY A 267 14.96 9.04 -0.62
C GLY A 267 14.43 10.10 -1.58
N PHE A 268 14.09 9.68 -2.81
CA PHE A 268 13.62 10.53 -3.90
C PHE A 268 12.09 10.59 -3.98
N ASP A 269 11.45 10.91 -2.85
CA ASP A 269 10.00 10.93 -2.70
C ASP A 269 9.54 12.16 -1.89
N PRO A 270 8.60 12.99 -2.40
CA PRO A 270 7.97 14.06 -1.61
C PRO A 270 7.35 13.58 -0.29
N LEU A 271 6.89 12.32 -0.23
CA LEU A 271 6.26 11.72 0.94
C LEU A 271 7.25 11.11 1.94
N ARG A 272 8.55 11.15 1.66
CA ARG A 272 9.59 10.56 2.51
C ARG A 272 9.44 10.95 3.98
N ASP A 273 9.39 12.26 4.23
CA ASP A 273 9.43 12.79 5.59
C ASP A 273 8.09 12.58 6.32
N VAL A 274 6.95 12.62 5.62
CA VAL A 274 5.64 12.32 6.27
C VAL A 274 5.51 10.84 6.64
N GLY A 275 6.08 9.94 5.84
CA GLY A 275 6.10 8.50 6.14
C GLY A 275 6.97 8.18 7.36
N VAL A 276 8.19 8.73 7.43
CA VAL A 276 9.09 8.49 8.58
C VAL A 276 8.61 9.19 9.85
N GLU A 277 8.03 10.40 9.74
CA GLU A 277 7.38 11.07 10.87
C GLU A 277 6.27 10.20 11.47
N PHE A 278 5.43 9.60 10.61
CA PHE A 278 4.37 8.71 11.08
C PHE A 278 4.93 7.47 11.79
N ALA A 279 5.97 6.82 11.22
CA ALA A 279 6.64 5.70 11.85
C ALA A 279 7.25 6.07 13.22
N SER A 280 7.89 7.24 13.32
CA SER A 280 8.45 7.78 14.56
C SER A 280 7.36 8.00 15.62
N LYS A 281 6.21 8.56 15.24
CA LYS A 281 5.07 8.77 16.15
C LYS A 281 4.45 7.44 16.61
N LEU A 282 4.40 6.43 15.75
CA LEU A 282 3.93 5.10 16.12
C LEU A 282 4.85 4.44 17.14
N GLU A 283 6.18 4.56 16.98
CA GLU A 283 7.18 4.08 17.94
C GLU A 283 7.08 4.85 19.27
N GLU A 284 6.94 6.18 19.23
CA GLU A 284 6.74 7.02 20.44
C GLU A 284 5.46 6.66 21.20
N ALA A 285 4.40 6.25 20.48
CA ALA A 285 3.14 5.80 21.07
C ALA A 285 3.24 4.41 21.72
N GLY A 286 4.36 3.71 21.52
CA GLY A 286 4.63 2.37 22.05
C GLY A 286 4.09 1.23 21.20
N ASN A 287 3.78 1.46 19.92
CA ASN A 287 3.39 0.39 18.99
C ASN A 287 4.63 -0.37 18.50
N GLU A 288 4.44 -1.62 18.05
CA GLU A 288 5.50 -2.36 17.34
C GLU A 288 5.67 -1.78 15.93
N VAL A 289 6.85 -1.23 15.64
CA VAL A 289 7.15 -0.61 14.35
C VAL A 289 8.51 -1.09 13.84
N ALA A 290 8.56 -1.49 12.58
CA ALA A 290 9.81 -1.56 11.84
C ALA A 290 9.78 -0.56 10.69
N TRP A 291 10.87 0.18 10.51
CA TRP A 291 11.02 1.15 9.44
C TRP A 291 12.24 0.81 8.59
N ARG A 292 12.06 0.83 7.27
CA ARG A 292 13.14 0.72 6.29
C ARG A 292 13.14 1.91 5.35
N HIS A 293 14.33 2.40 5.05
CA HIS A 293 14.53 3.54 4.18
C HIS A 293 15.43 3.18 3.02
N TYR A 294 14.99 3.51 1.81
CA TYR A 294 15.72 3.27 0.56
C TYR A 294 16.18 4.60 -0.03
N GLU A 295 17.37 5.05 0.36
CA GLU A 295 17.91 6.38 0.04
C GLU A 295 18.08 6.65 -1.46
N THR A 296 18.20 5.59 -2.27
CA THR A 296 18.44 5.64 -3.72
C THR A 296 17.17 5.49 -4.55
N LEU A 297 16.04 5.08 -3.95
CA LEU A 297 14.80 4.83 -4.67
C LEU A 297 13.87 6.04 -4.66
N CYS A 298 12.93 6.07 -5.60
CA CYS A 298 11.86 7.07 -5.67
C CYS A 298 10.50 6.47 -5.31
N HIS A 299 9.49 7.34 -5.28
CA HIS A 299 8.08 6.92 -5.19
C HIS A 299 7.73 5.89 -6.28
N GLY A 300 6.91 4.90 -5.95
CA GLY A 300 6.46 3.88 -6.91
C GLY A 300 7.45 2.73 -7.17
N PHE A 301 8.47 2.54 -6.31
CA PHE A 301 9.48 1.49 -6.55
C PHE A 301 8.88 0.07 -6.67
N LEU A 302 7.74 -0.20 -6.04
CA LEU A 302 7.06 -1.49 -6.16
C LEU A 302 6.70 -1.80 -7.62
N GLN A 303 6.18 -0.79 -8.33
CA GLN A 303 5.80 -0.91 -9.73
C GLN A 303 7.06 -0.99 -10.61
N MET A 304 8.12 -0.25 -10.26
CA MET A 304 9.37 -0.19 -11.02
C MET A 304 10.31 -1.39 -10.82
N ALA A 305 10.00 -2.30 -9.89
CA ALA A 305 10.81 -3.48 -9.59
C ALA A 305 11.23 -4.31 -10.83
N PRO A 306 10.40 -4.52 -11.88
CA PRO A 306 10.83 -5.24 -13.09
C PRO A 306 11.95 -4.55 -13.88
N TRP A 307 12.18 -3.25 -13.68
CA TRP A 307 13.15 -2.46 -14.44
C TRP A 307 14.38 -2.03 -13.64
N SER A 308 14.38 -2.17 -12.31
CA SER A 308 15.52 -1.84 -11.45
C SER A 308 15.79 -2.97 -10.46
N GLU A 309 17.02 -3.48 -10.45
CA GLU A 309 17.49 -4.48 -9.49
C GLU A 309 17.45 -3.91 -8.06
N GLY A 310 17.76 -2.62 -7.88
CA GLY A 310 17.63 -1.94 -6.59
C GLY A 310 16.18 -1.97 -6.07
N ALA A 311 15.21 -1.66 -6.93
CA ALA A 311 13.79 -1.74 -6.60
C ALA A 311 13.32 -3.19 -6.36
N MET A 312 13.81 -4.15 -7.15
CA MET A 312 13.53 -5.57 -6.97
C MET A 312 14.04 -6.10 -5.62
N GLN A 313 15.26 -5.75 -5.23
CA GLN A 313 15.82 -6.13 -3.93
C GLN A 313 15.07 -5.49 -2.77
N ALA A 314 14.65 -4.24 -2.92
CA ALA A 314 13.77 -3.58 -1.95
C ALA A 314 12.45 -4.33 -1.79
N LEU A 315 11.77 -4.68 -2.89
CA LEU A 315 10.51 -5.43 -2.86
C LEU A 315 10.66 -6.83 -2.26
N LYS A 316 11.76 -7.54 -2.55
CA LYS A 316 12.08 -8.82 -1.89
C LYS A 316 12.31 -8.65 -0.39
N ALA A 317 12.96 -7.57 0.04
CA ALA A 317 13.10 -7.27 1.46
C ALA A 317 11.75 -6.98 2.13
N VAL A 318 10.87 -6.21 1.47
CA VAL A 318 9.48 -6.00 1.93
C VAL A 318 8.77 -7.34 2.09
N ALA A 319 8.85 -8.24 1.11
CA ALA A 319 8.18 -9.54 1.19
C ALA A 319 8.69 -10.40 2.37
N ARG A 320 9.99 -10.33 2.69
CA ARG A 320 10.54 -11.02 3.88
C ARG A 320 9.97 -10.45 5.18
N ASP A 321 9.93 -9.13 5.32
CA ASP A 321 9.35 -8.48 6.50
C ASP A 321 7.86 -8.83 6.68
N VAL A 322 7.13 -8.94 5.58
CA VAL A 322 5.71 -9.35 5.59
C VAL A 322 5.57 -10.81 6.02
N ARG A 323 6.46 -11.69 5.56
CA ARG A 323 6.49 -13.09 6.01
C ARG A 323 6.72 -13.19 7.51
N GLU A 324 7.72 -12.46 8.02
CA GLU A 324 8.05 -12.43 9.45
C GLU A 324 6.85 -11.94 10.26
N LEU A 325 6.18 -10.87 9.81
CA LEU A 325 4.96 -10.36 10.42
C LEU A 325 3.83 -11.41 10.44
N ALA A 326 3.67 -12.16 9.34
CA ALA A 326 2.67 -13.23 9.23
C ALA A 326 2.98 -14.47 10.09
N GLU A 327 4.26 -14.73 10.37
CA GLU A 327 4.72 -15.83 11.24
C GLU A 327 4.57 -15.49 12.73
N VAL A 328 4.82 -14.24 13.14
CA VAL A 328 4.62 -13.79 14.54
C VAL A 328 3.16 -13.96 14.99
N GLY A 329 2.20 -13.63 14.12
CA GLY A 329 0.77 -13.81 14.42
C GLY A 329 0.40 -15.26 14.77
N LYS A 330 1.11 -16.24 14.21
CA LYS A 330 0.91 -17.67 14.50
C LYS A 330 1.40 -18.07 15.90
N ALA A 331 2.46 -17.42 16.40
CA ALA A 331 3.07 -17.77 17.69
C ALA A 331 2.28 -17.24 18.89
N ILE A 332 1.60 -16.09 18.73
CA ILE A 332 0.75 -15.51 19.78
C ILE A 332 -0.49 -16.38 20.02
N ASP A 333 -1.10 -16.92 18.96
CA ASP A 333 -2.33 -17.74 19.03
C ASP A 333 -2.09 -19.12 19.68
N LEU A 334 -0.88 -19.68 19.59
CA LEU A 334 -0.51 -20.92 20.27
C LEU A 334 -0.23 -20.75 21.77
N ALA A 335 -0.11 -19.52 22.26
CA ALA A 335 0.24 -19.20 23.64
C ALA A 335 -0.94 -18.67 24.48
N SER A 336 -2.11 -18.45 23.87
CA SER A 336 -3.37 -18.00 24.49
C SER A 336 -4.38 -19.12 24.65
#